data_AF-A0AAU9TYG5-F1
#
_entry.id   AF-A0AAU9TYG5-F1
#
_cell.length_a   1.000
_cell.length_b   1.000
_cell.length_c   1.000
_cell.angle_alpha   90.00
_cell.angle_beta   90.00
_cell.angle_gamma   90.00
#
_symmetry.space_group_name_H-M   'P 1'
#
loop_
_entity.id
_entity.type
_entity.pdbx_description
1 polymer ?
#
loop_
_entity_poly.entity_id
_entity_poly.type
_entity_poly.pdbx_seq_one_letter_code
_entity_poly.pdbx_strand_id
1 'polypeptide(L)'
;MSHICDPVDYKFVPVEINEIDIFKGILKLLSFIRPEWTPENITFKVFTDGITNKLVASQFLDEHGHDSDIVLVRIYGNKTDLLIDRNAEVRNIAILNKTGLAPKIYGVFKNGLAYEYCPGVTLTPDTVTDANISSLVAKQMAKMHKVQLGKEVSN
;
A
#
# COMPACT_ATOMS: atom_id res chain seq x y z
N MET A 1 3.77 28.82 -17.48
CA MET A 1 2.53 28.15 -17.02
C MET A 1 2.96 26.97 -16.15
N SER A 2 2.75 27.11 -14.84
CA SER A 2 3.23 26.22 -13.79
C SER A 2 2.50 24.87 -13.85
N HIS A 3 3.22 23.81 -14.18
CA HIS A 3 2.76 22.44 -13.97
C HIS A 3 2.80 22.15 -12.47
N ILE A 4 1.71 22.50 -11.79
CA ILE A 4 1.47 22.08 -10.41
C ILE A 4 1.15 20.59 -10.50
N CYS A 5 2.06 19.76 -9.97
CA CYS A 5 1.81 18.37 -9.68
C CYS A 5 0.51 18.31 -8.86
N ASP A 6 -0.52 17.61 -9.36
CA ASP A 6 -1.75 17.42 -8.58
C ASP A 6 -1.38 16.99 -7.16
N PRO A 7 -2.00 17.57 -6.12
CA PRO A 7 -1.73 17.16 -4.75
C PRO A 7 -1.94 15.65 -4.66
N VAL A 8 -0.91 14.95 -4.21
CA VAL A 8 -0.96 13.49 -4.11
C VAL A 8 -1.93 13.15 -3.00
N ASP A 9 -2.98 12.36 -3.30
CA ASP A 9 -4.13 12.10 -2.42
C ASP A 9 -3.80 11.10 -1.30
N TYR A 10 -2.78 11.41 -0.49
CA TYR A 10 -2.47 10.66 0.73
C TYR A 10 -2.12 11.60 1.88
N LYS A 11 -2.43 11.16 3.10
CA LYS A 11 -2.13 11.89 4.33
C LYS A 11 -0.75 11.49 4.86
N PHE A 12 0.12 12.46 5.16
CA PHE A 12 1.29 12.18 5.98
C PHE A 12 0.88 12.03 7.46
N VAL A 13 1.28 10.93 8.09
CA VAL A 13 1.01 10.62 9.49
C VAL A 13 2.34 10.61 10.24
N PRO A 14 2.57 11.48 11.24
CA PRO A 14 3.86 11.63 11.92
C PRO A 14 4.11 10.52 12.97
N VAL A 15 3.92 9.27 12.56
CA VAL A 15 4.12 8.05 13.36
C VAL A 15 5.32 7.28 12.82
N GLU A 16 6.03 6.63 13.73
CA GLU A 16 7.08 5.67 13.42
C GLU A 16 6.72 4.37 14.13
N ILE A 17 6.73 3.26 13.40
CA ILE A 17 6.34 1.95 13.93
C ILE A 17 7.60 1.19 14.31
N ASN A 18 7.74 0.88 15.60
CA ASN A 18 8.87 0.12 16.11
C ASN A 18 8.62 -1.39 15.93
N GLU A 19 9.69 -2.14 15.66
CA GLU A 19 9.63 -3.59 15.48
C GLU A 19 9.25 -4.38 16.75
N ILE A 20 9.53 -3.83 17.94
CA ILE A 20 9.22 -4.45 19.23
C ILE A 20 7.71 -4.38 19.53
N ASP A 21 7.05 -3.33 19.05
CA ASP A 21 5.64 -3.05 19.36
C ASP A 21 4.89 -2.59 18.10
N ILE A 22 4.90 -3.47 17.10
CA ILE A 22 4.34 -3.19 15.77
C ILE A 22 2.85 -2.86 15.87
N PHE A 23 2.07 -3.64 16.63
CA PHE A 23 0.62 -3.46 16.71
C PHE A 23 0.23 -2.15 17.38
N LYS A 24 0.91 -1.71 18.45
CA LYS A 24 0.65 -0.39 19.05
C LYS A 24 0.96 0.75 18.08
N GLY A 25 2.04 0.62 17.31
CA GLY A 25 2.38 1.57 16.26
C GLY A 25 1.31 1.63 15.17
N ILE A 26 0.80 0.47 14.74
CA ILE A 26 -0.28 0.37 13.76
C ILE A 26 -1.59 0.97 14.30
N LEU A 27 -1.98 0.67 15.54
CA LEU A 27 -3.18 1.26 16.16
C LEU A 27 -3.10 2.79 16.19
N LYS A 28 -1.92 3.32 16.56
CA LYS A 28 -1.68 4.77 16.52
C LYS A 28 -1.77 5.32 15.10
N LEU A 29 -1.32 4.60 14.08
CA LEU A 29 -1.46 5.00 12.67
C LEU A 29 -2.94 4.98 12.25
N LEU A 30 -3.66 3.90 12.57
CA LEU A 30 -5.08 3.71 12.23
C LEU A 30 -5.95 4.80 12.82
N SER A 31 -5.68 5.28 14.03
CA SER A 31 -6.43 6.41 14.61
C SER A 31 -6.37 7.71 13.77
N PHE A 32 -5.40 7.86 12.86
CA PHE A 32 -5.34 9.01 11.93
C PHE A 32 -6.03 8.78 10.59
N ILE A 33 -6.10 7.54 10.11
CA ILE A 33 -6.60 7.17 8.76
C ILE A 33 -7.97 6.48 8.78
N ARG A 34 -8.36 5.96 9.95
CA ARG A 34 -9.63 5.29 10.27
C ARG A 34 -10.00 5.63 11.73
N PRO A 35 -10.36 6.89 12.03
CA PRO A 35 -10.66 7.32 13.40
C PRO A 35 -11.85 6.59 14.04
N GLU A 36 -12.76 6.05 13.21
CA GLU A 36 -13.93 5.29 13.66
C GLU A 36 -13.63 3.84 14.08
N TRP A 37 -12.42 3.34 13.81
CA TRP A 37 -12.06 1.96 14.18
C TRP A 37 -11.67 1.88 15.66
N THR A 38 -12.43 1.12 16.43
CA THR A 38 -12.11 0.79 17.82
C THR A 38 -11.07 -0.34 17.87
N PRO A 39 -10.01 -0.22 18.71
CA PRO A 39 -8.96 -1.24 18.80
C PRO A 39 -9.45 -2.66 19.06
N GLU A 40 -10.55 -2.81 19.80
CA GLU A 40 -11.15 -4.10 20.18
C GLU A 40 -11.74 -4.84 18.98
N ASN A 41 -12.09 -4.10 17.92
CA ASN A 41 -12.71 -4.63 16.70
C ASN A 41 -11.69 -4.82 15.56
N ILE A 42 -10.39 -4.69 15.85
CA ILE A 42 -9.33 -4.81 14.85
C ILE A 42 -8.61 -6.15 15.03
N THR A 43 -8.59 -6.94 13.96
CA THR A 43 -7.77 -8.15 13.88
C THR A 43 -6.54 -7.90 13.02
N PHE A 44 -5.38 -8.38 13.48
CA PHE A 44 -4.12 -8.28 12.73
C PHE A 44 -3.71 -9.61 12.13
N LYS A 45 -3.23 -9.57 10.89
CA LYS A 45 -2.57 -10.69 10.22
C LYS A 45 -1.21 -10.25 9.70
N VAL A 46 -0.15 -10.88 10.19
CA VAL A 46 1.23 -10.62 9.74
C VAL A 46 1.54 -11.52 8.55
N PHE A 47 2.11 -10.94 7.49
CA PHE A 47 2.64 -11.70 6.35
C PHE A 47 4.15 -11.84 6.47
N THR A 48 4.64 -13.08 6.40
CA THR A 48 6.05 -13.42 6.63
C THR A 48 6.85 -13.68 5.35
N ASP A 49 6.20 -13.74 4.19
CA ASP A 49 6.83 -14.13 2.92
C ASP A 49 7.61 -12.99 2.25
N GLY A 50 7.61 -11.80 2.86
CA GLY A 50 8.36 -10.64 2.37
C GLY A 50 9.84 -10.74 2.73
N ILE A 51 10.71 -10.53 1.74
CA ILE A 51 12.17 -10.54 1.95
C ILE A 51 12.64 -9.28 2.69
N THR A 52 12.04 -8.12 2.38
CA THR A 52 12.64 -6.81 2.71
C THR A 52 11.77 -5.92 3.61
N ASN A 53 10.45 -6.12 3.61
CA ASN A 53 9.50 -5.26 4.33
C ASN A 53 8.56 -6.12 5.17
N LYS A 54 8.17 -5.60 6.33
CA LYS A 54 7.11 -6.23 7.14
C LYS A 54 5.76 -5.74 6.62
N LEU A 55 4.83 -6.66 6.41
CA LEU A 55 3.48 -6.36 5.95
C LEU A 55 2.48 -6.92 6.95
N VAL A 56 1.54 -6.08 7.38
CA VAL A 56 0.48 -6.44 8.32
C VAL A 56 -0.86 -6.01 7.75
N ALA A 57 -1.82 -6.93 7.64
CA ALA A 57 -3.21 -6.59 7.41
C ALA A 57 -3.88 -6.23 8.73
N SER A 58 -4.59 -5.12 8.74
CA SER A 58 -5.46 -4.67 9.82
C SER A 58 -6.89 -4.73 9.31
N GLN A 59 -7.69 -5.62 9.88
CA GLN A 59 -9.06 -5.89 9.45
C GLN A 59 -10.03 -5.41 10.52
N PHE A 60 -11.01 -4.62 10.12
CA PHE A 60 -12.07 -4.14 11.01
C PHE A 60 -13.30 -5.04 10.90
N LEU A 61 -13.79 -5.46 12.06
CA LEU A 61 -15.03 -6.21 12.21
C LEU A 61 -16.12 -5.25 12.71
N ASP A 62 -17.21 -5.13 11.97
CA ASP A 62 -18.34 -4.32 12.43
C ASP A 62 -19.12 -5.02 13.57
N GLU A 63 -20.09 -4.31 14.16
CA GLU A 63 -20.92 -4.83 15.28
C GLU A 63 -21.72 -6.10 14.92
N HIS A 64 -21.89 -6.38 13.63
CA HIS A 64 -22.60 -7.56 13.12
C HIS A 64 -21.63 -8.68 12.70
N GLY A 65 -20.31 -8.49 12.88
CA GLY A 65 -19.27 -9.42 12.46
C GLY A 65 -19.09 -9.48 10.94
N HIS A 66 -19.55 -8.48 10.19
CA HIS A 66 -19.27 -8.38 8.76
C HIS A 66 -17.91 -7.72 8.53
N ASP A 67 -17.10 -8.41 7.73
CA ASP A 67 -15.84 -7.91 7.18
C ASP A 67 -16.13 -6.74 6.24
N SER A 68 -15.79 -5.52 6.65
CA SER A 68 -16.13 -4.33 5.86
C SER A 68 -14.94 -3.51 5.37
N ASP A 69 -13.76 -3.62 5.98
CA ASP A 69 -12.57 -2.88 5.51
C ASP A 69 -11.25 -3.50 6.01
N ILE A 70 -10.25 -3.52 5.13
CA ILE A 70 -8.90 -4.05 5.41
C ILE A 70 -7.86 -3.02 4.95
N VAL A 71 -6.98 -2.65 5.87
CA VAL A 71 -5.84 -1.77 5.62
C VAL A 71 -4.55 -2.58 5.68
N LEU A 72 -3.77 -2.53 4.60
CA LEU A 72 -2.42 -3.09 4.57
C LEU A 72 -1.42 -2.05 5.07
N VAL A 73 -0.65 -2.40 6.10
CA VAL A 73 0.43 -1.58 6.64
C VAL A 73 1.77 -2.20 6.29
N ARG A 74 2.53 -1.52 5.43
CA ARG A 74 3.88 -1.92 5.01
C ARG A 74 4.90 -1.05 5.72
N ILE A 75 5.74 -1.70 6.53
CA ILE A 75 6.82 -1.09 7.29
C ILE A 75 8.13 -1.40 6.58
N TYR A 76 8.89 -0.37 6.26
CA TYR A 76 10.16 -0.51 5.54
C TYR A 76 11.21 -1.19 6.43
N GLY A 77 11.96 -2.14 5.86
CA GLY A 77 13.04 -2.82 6.57
C GLY A 77 14.28 -1.93 6.72
N ASN A 78 15.00 -2.12 7.83
CA ASN A 78 16.24 -1.41 8.13
C ASN A 78 17.26 -1.52 6.98
N LYS A 79 17.92 -0.41 6.63
CA LYS A 79 19.03 -0.28 5.65
C LYS A 79 18.68 -0.41 4.15
N THR A 80 17.41 -0.25 3.77
CA THR A 80 17.01 -0.32 2.35
C THR A 80 16.86 1.05 1.68
N ASP A 81 16.84 2.12 2.47
CA ASP A 81 16.68 3.50 1.97
C ASP A 81 17.95 4.06 1.28
N LEU A 82 19.10 3.40 1.43
CA LEU A 82 20.33 3.73 0.69
C LEU A 82 20.25 3.36 -0.80
N LEU A 83 19.29 2.50 -1.17
CA LEU A 83 19.13 2.00 -2.54
C LEU A 83 17.75 2.32 -3.15
N ILE A 84 16.77 2.77 -2.35
CA ILE A 84 15.37 2.92 -2.77
C ILE A 84 14.84 4.33 -2.46
N ASP A 85 14.46 5.10 -3.48
CA ASP A 85 13.74 6.36 -3.30
C ASP A 85 12.26 6.09 -2.92
N ARG A 86 11.97 6.20 -1.61
CA ARG A 86 10.62 6.04 -1.06
C ARG A 86 9.64 7.09 -1.56
N ASN A 87 10.11 8.30 -1.86
CA ASN A 87 9.26 9.34 -2.40
C ASN A 87 8.86 9.00 -3.84
N ALA A 88 9.78 8.46 -4.64
CA ALA A 88 9.45 7.94 -5.96
C ALA A 88 8.47 6.76 -5.89
N GLU A 89 8.67 5.81 -4.97
CA GLU A 89 7.74 4.69 -4.75
C GLU A 89 6.31 5.20 -4.49
N VAL A 90 6.15 6.09 -3.51
CA VAL A 90 4.85 6.67 -3.14
C VAL A 90 4.23 7.46 -4.30
N ARG A 91 5.01 8.30 -4.99
CA ARG A 91 4.53 9.06 -6.17
C ARG A 91 4.02 8.13 -7.27
N ASN A 92 4.79 7.08 -7.58
CA ASN A 92 4.45 6.15 -8.65
C ASN A 92 3.17 5.37 -8.34
N ILE A 93 3.03 4.88 -7.10
CA ILE A 93 1.79 4.20 -6.65
C ILE A 93 0.60 5.15 -6.81
N ALA A 94 0.71 6.40 -6.36
CA ALA A 94 -0.38 7.36 -6.45
C ALA A 94 -0.75 7.71 -7.91
N ILE A 95 0.24 7.84 -8.80
CA ILE A 95 -0.01 8.05 -10.24
C ILE A 95 -0.73 6.84 -10.85
N LEU A 96 -0.25 5.63 -10.56
CA LEU A 96 -0.85 4.40 -11.07
C LEU A 96 -2.29 4.19 -10.54
N ASN A 97 -2.56 4.59 -9.30
CA ASN A 97 -3.90 4.51 -8.71
C ASN A 97 -4.94 5.32 -9.48
N LYS A 98 -4.57 6.50 -10.02
CA LYS A 98 -5.46 7.31 -10.89
C LYS A 98 -5.95 6.56 -12.14
N THR A 99 -5.24 5.50 -12.53
CA THR A 99 -5.58 4.65 -13.70
C THR A 99 -6.10 3.26 -13.30
N GLY A 100 -6.33 3.02 -12.01
CA GLY A 100 -6.75 1.72 -11.48
C GLY A 100 -5.66 0.64 -11.57
N LEU A 101 -4.38 1.03 -11.66
CA LEU A 101 -3.24 0.11 -11.78
C LEU A 101 -2.53 -0.15 -10.45
N ALA A 102 -2.86 0.63 -9.40
CA ALA A 102 -2.27 0.48 -8.08
C ALA A 102 -3.32 0.73 -6.98
N PRO A 103 -3.13 0.16 -5.78
CA PRO A 103 -4.02 0.39 -4.64
C PRO A 103 -4.03 1.84 -4.20
N LYS A 104 -5.14 2.26 -3.57
CA LYS A 104 -5.21 3.58 -2.93
C LYS A 104 -4.29 3.64 -1.71
N ILE A 105 -3.48 4.69 -1.60
CA ILE A 105 -2.71 4.99 -0.38
C ILE A 105 -3.61 5.74 0.59
N TYR A 106 -3.80 5.22 1.80
CA TYR A 106 -4.53 5.92 2.87
C TYR A 106 -3.64 6.86 3.67
N GLY A 107 -2.36 6.49 3.84
CA GLY A 107 -1.40 7.37 4.49
C GLY A 107 0.04 6.90 4.35
N VAL A 108 0.95 7.86 4.45
CA VAL A 108 2.41 7.63 4.49
C VAL A 108 2.90 8.06 5.86
N PHE A 109 3.75 7.25 6.48
CA PHE A 109 4.31 7.52 7.79
C PHE A 109 5.83 7.41 7.75
N LYS A 110 6.52 7.73 8.86
CA LYS A 110 7.98 7.97 8.86
C LYS A 110 8.79 6.81 8.29
N ASN A 111 8.33 5.57 8.48
CA ASN A 111 9.01 4.37 8.06
C ASN A 111 8.09 3.39 7.30
N GLY A 112 7.13 3.89 6.53
CA GLY A 112 6.24 3.02 5.75
C GLY A 112 5.03 3.71 5.12
N LEU A 113 4.10 2.89 4.62
CA LEU A 113 2.81 3.33 4.09
C LEU A 113 1.67 2.39 4.48
N ALA A 114 0.46 2.94 4.54
CA ALA A 114 -0.80 2.21 4.68
C ALA A 114 -1.64 2.38 3.41
N TYR A 115 -2.10 1.27 2.84
CA TYR A 115 -2.79 1.24 1.56
C TYR A 115 -3.90 0.18 1.51
N GLU A 116 -4.72 0.29 0.49
CA GLU A 116 -5.86 -0.57 0.20
C GLU A 116 -5.47 -2.03 0.04
N TYR A 117 -6.27 -2.91 0.63
CA TYR A 117 -6.23 -4.33 0.35
C TYR A 117 -7.00 -4.63 -0.95
N CYS A 118 -6.32 -5.24 -1.93
CA CYS A 118 -6.96 -5.71 -3.15
C CYS A 118 -7.38 -7.18 -2.98
N PRO A 119 -8.69 -7.50 -2.89
CA PRO A 119 -9.14 -8.88 -2.76
C PRO A 119 -8.83 -9.67 -4.02
N GLY A 120 -8.31 -10.88 -3.85
CA GLY A 120 -7.99 -11.76 -4.97
C GLY A 120 -7.08 -12.92 -4.59
N VAL A 121 -6.78 -13.75 -5.58
CA VAL A 121 -5.85 -14.87 -5.47
C VAL A 121 -4.63 -14.57 -6.33
N THR A 122 -3.44 -14.78 -5.79
CA THR A 122 -2.19 -14.61 -6.53
C THR A 122 -2.05 -15.67 -7.61
N LEU A 123 -1.56 -15.27 -8.77
CA LEU A 123 -1.20 -16.22 -9.82
C LEU A 123 -0.05 -17.13 -9.34
N THR A 124 -0.16 -18.40 -9.66
CA THR A 124 0.88 -19.43 -9.49
C THR A 124 1.67 -19.61 -10.81
N PRO A 125 2.86 -20.23 -10.77
CA PRO A 125 3.63 -20.54 -11.98
C PRO A 125 2.85 -21.32 -13.04
N ASP A 126 1.90 -22.16 -12.64
CA ASP A 126 1.06 -22.89 -13.58
C ASP A 126 -0.01 -21.97 -14.18
N THR A 127 -0.77 -21.26 -13.34
CA THR A 127 -1.87 -20.40 -13.79
C THR A 127 -1.42 -19.21 -14.63
N VAL A 128 -0.20 -18.69 -14.44
CA VAL A 128 0.29 -17.55 -15.22
C VAL A 128 0.54 -17.91 -16.69
N THR A 129 0.74 -19.20 -16.99
CA THR A 129 0.96 -19.70 -18.36
C THR A 129 -0.33 -20.01 -19.12
N ASP A 130 -1.48 -20.01 -18.44
CA ASP A 130 -2.78 -20.19 -19.10
C ASP A 130 -3.00 -19.10 -20.16
N ALA A 131 -3.47 -19.51 -21.34
CA ALA A 131 -3.61 -18.60 -22.49
C ALA A 131 -4.60 -17.45 -22.23
N ASN A 132 -5.66 -17.70 -21.45
CA ASN A 132 -6.64 -16.68 -21.11
C ASN A 132 -6.06 -15.71 -20.08
N ILE A 133 -5.39 -16.22 -19.05
CA ILE A 133 -4.78 -15.39 -17.99
C ILE A 133 -3.62 -14.56 -18.55
N SER A 134 -2.70 -15.16 -19.29
CA SER A 134 -1.54 -14.47 -19.87
C SER A 134 -1.93 -13.32 -20.79
N SER A 135 -3.01 -13.47 -21.57
CA SER A 135 -3.56 -12.38 -22.39
C SER A 135 -4.05 -11.19 -21.53
N LEU A 136 -4.69 -11.47 -20.39
CA LEU A 136 -5.14 -10.43 -19.45
C LEU A 136 -3.95 -9.73 -18.78
N VAL A 137 -2.92 -10.47 -18.38
CA VAL A 137 -1.67 -9.92 -17.84
C VAL A 137 -1.01 -9.00 -18.87
N ALA A 138 -0.87 -9.45 -20.12
CA ALA A 138 -0.29 -8.65 -21.21
C ALA A 138 -1.07 -7.35 -21.46
N LYS A 139 -2.41 -7.40 -21.42
CA LYS A 139 -3.26 -6.20 -21.54
C LYS A 139 -3.01 -5.23 -20.39
N GLN A 140 -2.88 -5.71 -19.16
CA GLN A 140 -2.63 -4.85 -18.00
C GLN A 140 -1.22 -4.25 -18.02
N MET A 141 -0.20 -5.02 -18.42
CA MET A 141 1.15 -4.50 -18.64
C MET A 141 1.19 -3.44 -19.74
N ALA A 142 0.46 -3.66 -20.85
CA ALA A 142 0.36 -2.67 -21.92
C ALA A 142 -0.30 -1.36 -21.47
N LYS A 143 -1.26 -1.41 -20.53
CA LYS A 143 -1.79 -0.20 -19.89
C LYS A 143 -0.74 0.48 -19.03
N MET A 144 -0.02 -0.29 -18.21
CA MET A 144 1.05 0.24 -17.34
C MET A 144 2.16 0.91 -18.14
N HIS A 145 2.60 0.33 -19.26
CA HIS A 145 3.62 0.92 -20.14
C HIS A 145 3.21 2.25 -20.79
N LYS A 146 1.91 2.57 -20.84
CA LYS A 146 1.40 3.83 -21.37
C LYS A 146 1.31 4.94 -20.31
N VAL A 147 1.49 4.61 -19.03
CA VAL A 147 1.44 5.59 -17.95
C VAL A 147 2.67 6.48 -18.02
N GLN A 148 2.46 7.78 -18.17
CA GLN A 148 3.52 8.76 -18.07
C GLN A 148 3.74 9.07 -16.58
N LEU A 149 4.86 8.59 -16.04
CA LEU A 149 5.30 9.01 -14.71
C LEU A 149 5.68 10.50 -14.78
N GLY A 150 5.22 11.29 -13.81
CA GLY A 150 5.59 12.70 -13.72
C GLY A 150 7.11 12.87 -13.65
N LYS A 151 7.63 14.02 -14.11
CA LYS A 151 9.08 14.30 -14.06
C LYS A 151 9.61 14.08 -12.64
N GLU A 152 10.74 13.39 -12.52
CA GLU A 152 11.49 13.32 -11.26
C GLU A 152 11.80 14.75 -10.82
N VAL A 153 11.50 15.08 -9.56
CA VAL A 153 11.97 16.32 -8.97
C VAL A 153 13.45 16.12 -8.68
N SER A 154 14.30 16.54 -9.63
CA SER A 154 15.73 16.68 -9.36
C SER A 154 15.90 17.74 -8.26
N ASN A 155 16.46 17.33 -7.12
CA ASN A 155 16.94 18.27 -6.10
C ASN A 155 18.13 19.07 -6.61
#